data_AF-A0A139QKV5-F1
#
_entry.id   AF-A0A139QKV5-F1
#
_cell.length_a   1.000
_cell.length_b   1.000
_cell.length_c   1.000
_cell.angle_alpha   90.00
_cell.angle_beta   90.00
_cell.angle_gamma   90.00
#
_symmetry.space_group_name_H-M   'P 1'
#
loop_
_entity.id
_entity.type
_entity.pdbx_description
1 polymer ?
#
loop_
_entity_poly.entity_id
_entity_poly.type
_entity_poly.pdbx_seq_one_letter_code
_entity_poly.pdbx_strand_id
1 'polypeptide(L)'
;MAINNYELAGKPYTRGLGDNLKTVVEIRLSDGTRYSTNMRELAGDRTTEQEDVLIQAVLDIIKAELDPGSAIVKAQAEIEQAVQSLAKAKTDLSANKENIDSVSAITEVLIALAIGQNGGMPTNTYSKVAQFIKPLVKSTRYANGDIVAMPYPYDTNPKWPKGTLTIFMFQMRANEGYTWKEQPLAEMLQKGILTIVMPRID
;
A
#
# COMPACT_ATOMS: atom_id res chain seq x y z
N MET A 1 26.37 -25.38 45.37
CA MET A 1 24.95 -25.84 45.39
C MET A 1 24.51 -26.05 43.94
N ALA A 2 23.73 -27.09 43.62
CA ALA A 2 23.35 -27.36 42.23
C ALA A 2 22.15 -26.50 41.79
N ILE A 3 22.21 -25.91 40.59
CA ILE A 3 21.10 -25.16 39.96
C ILE A 3 20.71 -25.87 38.68
N ASN A 4 19.44 -26.30 38.56
CA ASN A 4 18.96 -27.09 37.41
C ASN A 4 19.83 -28.33 37.12
N ASN A 5 20.36 -28.98 38.16
CA ASN A 5 21.32 -30.11 38.10
C ASN A 5 22.72 -29.76 37.58
N TYR A 6 23.03 -28.49 37.38
CA TYR A 6 24.38 -28.02 37.07
C TYR A 6 25.16 -27.65 38.33
N GLU A 7 26.45 -27.94 38.31
CA GLU A 7 27.44 -27.55 39.32
C GLU A 7 28.63 -26.85 38.66
N LEU A 8 29.46 -26.15 39.44
CA LEU A 8 30.73 -25.67 38.92
C LEU A 8 31.69 -26.84 38.71
N ALA A 9 32.25 -26.95 37.50
CA ALA A 9 33.24 -27.98 37.17
C ALA A 9 34.62 -27.68 37.79
N GLY A 10 34.88 -26.40 38.12
CA GLY A 10 36.11 -25.93 38.74
C GLY A 10 35.93 -24.53 39.34
N LYS A 11 36.96 -24.06 40.06
CA LYS A 11 36.95 -22.71 40.63
C LYS A 11 36.96 -21.66 39.52
N PRO A 12 36.03 -20.69 39.52
CA PRO A 12 36.05 -19.56 38.60
C PRO A 12 37.37 -18.79 38.70
N TYR A 13 37.85 -18.26 37.58
CA TYR A 13 39.09 -17.48 37.56
C TYR A 13 39.01 -16.34 36.54
N THR A 14 39.78 -15.28 36.79
CA THR A 14 39.85 -14.13 35.88
C THR A 14 40.79 -14.38 34.71
N ARG A 15 40.44 -13.88 33.53
CA ARG A 15 41.26 -13.86 32.32
C ARG A 15 41.16 -12.48 31.66
N GLY A 16 42.27 -11.96 31.14
CA GLY A 16 42.32 -10.61 30.56
C GLY A 16 42.69 -9.53 31.60
N LEU A 17 42.75 -8.27 31.15
CA LEU A 17 43.19 -7.12 31.93
C LEU A 17 42.38 -5.87 31.54
N GLY A 18 42.24 -4.92 32.47
CA GLY A 18 41.52 -3.65 32.22
C GLY A 18 40.07 -3.87 31.80
N ASP A 19 39.63 -3.14 30.77
CA ASP A 19 38.26 -3.23 30.23
C ASP A 19 37.94 -4.61 29.59
N ASN A 20 38.96 -5.43 29.34
CA ASN A 20 38.82 -6.78 28.79
C ASN A 20 38.86 -7.87 29.88
N LEU A 21 38.81 -7.52 31.16
CA LEU A 21 38.74 -8.50 32.24
C LEU A 21 37.47 -9.33 32.13
N LYS A 22 37.62 -10.66 32.14
CA LYS A 22 36.56 -11.66 32.11
C LYS A 22 36.70 -12.64 33.26
N THR A 23 35.60 -13.24 33.66
CA THR A 23 35.58 -14.40 34.56
C THR A 23 35.24 -15.64 33.76
N VAL A 24 36.14 -16.62 33.76
CA VAL A 24 35.92 -17.92 33.14
C VAL A 24 35.16 -18.81 34.12
N VAL A 25 34.00 -19.29 33.68
CA VAL A 25 33.14 -20.19 34.47
C VAL A 25 32.87 -21.44 33.63
N GLU A 26 33.12 -22.60 34.23
CA GLU A 26 32.76 -23.89 33.64
C GLU A 26 31.70 -24.56 34.51
N ILE A 27 30.57 -24.89 33.90
CA ILE A 27 29.48 -25.63 34.54
C ILE A 27 29.45 -27.07 34.03
N ARG A 28 29.09 -28.01 34.89
CA ARG A 28 28.96 -29.42 34.58
C ARG A 28 27.54 -29.89 34.86
N LEU A 29 26.97 -30.64 33.92
CA LEU A 29 25.77 -31.46 34.15
C LEU A 29 26.18 -32.92 34.12
N SER A 30 25.90 -33.64 35.21
CA SER A 30 26.20 -35.06 35.34
C SER A 30 24.91 -35.88 35.37
N ASP A 31 24.87 -36.97 34.61
CA ASP A 31 23.79 -37.95 34.58
C ASP A 31 24.38 -39.36 34.57
N GLY A 32 24.41 -40.01 35.74
CA GLY A 32 25.06 -41.31 35.93
C GLY A 32 26.55 -41.28 35.58
N THR A 33 26.96 -42.08 34.59
CA THR A 33 28.35 -42.14 34.09
C THR A 33 28.64 -41.11 32.99
N ARG A 34 27.63 -40.36 32.54
CA ARG A 34 27.76 -39.35 31.49
C ARG A 34 27.83 -37.97 32.11
N TYR A 35 28.59 -37.08 31.49
CA TYR A 35 28.61 -35.68 31.86
C TYR A 35 28.82 -34.80 30.62
N SER A 36 28.37 -33.56 30.72
CA SER A 36 28.70 -32.48 29.78
C SER A 36 29.26 -31.30 30.57
N THR A 37 30.23 -30.60 30.00
CA THR A 37 30.70 -29.33 30.54
C THR A 37 30.51 -28.21 29.54
N ASN A 38 30.23 -27.02 30.04
CA ASN A 38 30.12 -25.80 29.26
C ASN A 38 30.96 -24.72 29.92
N MET A 39 31.94 -24.21 29.19
CA MET A 39 32.79 -23.11 29.62
C MET A 39 32.38 -21.83 28.89
N ARG A 40 32.19 -20.74 29.63
CA ARG A 40 31.89 -19.42 29.10
C ARG A 40 32.69 -18.33 29.83
N GLU A 41 32.89 -17.22 29.13
CA GLU A 41 33.54 -16.02 29.68
C GLU A 41 32.48 -14.97 30.01
N LEU A 42 32.40 -14.60 31.28
CA LEU A 42 31.51 -13.55 31.78
C LEU A 42 32.27 -12.23 31.85
N ALA A 43 31.63 -11.10 31.58
CA ALA A 43 32.29 -9.79 31.65
C ALA A 43 32.62 -9.39 33.10
N GLY A 44 33.81 -8.82 33.31
CA GLY A 44 34.27 -8.33 34.61
C GLY A 44 34.85 -9.43 35.52
N ASP A 45 35.26 -9.01 36.72
CA ASP A 45 35.60 -9.92 37.81
C ASP A 45 34.34 -10.28 38.60
N ARG A 46 33.96 -11.54 38.51
CA ARG A 46 32.79 -12.14 39.16
C ARG A 46 33.21 -13.32 40.05
N THR A 47 34.51 -13.47 40.33
CA THR A 47 35.04 -14.62 41.10
C THR A 47 34.54 -14.67 42.54
N THR A 48 34.06 -13.55 43.09
CA THR A 48 33.47 -13.43 44.43
C THR A 48 31.95 -13.62 44.44
N GLU A 49 31.32 -13.76 43.29
CA GLU A 49 29.87 -13.99 43.23
C GLU A 49 29.52 -15.41 43.69
N GLN A 50 28.27 -15.57 44.12
CA GLN A 50 27.78 -16.87 44.56
C GLN A 50 27.73 -17.85 43.39
N GLU A 51 27.97 -19.13 43.67
CA GLU A 51 28.06 -20.19 42.66
C GLU A 51 26.78 -20.27 41.81
N ASP A 52 25.61 -20.09 42.41
CA ASP A 52 24.31 -20.12 41.76
C ASP A 52 24.15 -18.98 40.74
N VAL A 53 24.62 -17.78 41.07
CA VAL A 53 24.63 -16.62 40.17
C VAL A 53 25.54 -16.88 38.95
N LEU A 54 26.72 -17.48 39.18
CA LEU A 54 27.65 -17.83 38.11
C LEU A 54 27.10 -18.95 37.21
N ILE A 55 26.50 -19.98 37.80
CA ILE A 55 25.86 -21.07 37.05
C ILE A 55 24.70 -20.52 36.21
N GLN A 56 23.84 -19.66 36.80
CA GLN A 56 22.72 -19.07 36.09
C GLN A 56 23.16 -18.20 34.91
N ALA A 57 24.23 -17.41 35.08
CA ALA A 57 24.76 -16.57 34.00
C ALA A 57 25.27 -17.40 32.81
N VAL A 58 25.93 -18.54 33.05
CA VAL A 58 26.36 -19.45 31.99
C VAL A 58 25.14 -20.11 31.32
N LEU A 59 24.13 -20.53 32.09
CA LEU A 59 22.89 -21.09 31.55
C LEU A 59 22.11 -20.09 30.69
N ASP A 60 22.10 -18.80 31.04
CA ASP A 60 21.42 -17.77 30.26
C ASP A 60 22.09 -17.53 28.90
N ILE A 61 23.43 -17.57 28.85
CA ILE A 61 24.18 -17.53 27.58
C ILE A 61 23.82 -18.75 26.72
N ILE A 62 23.84 -19.95 27.31
CA ILE A 62 23.50 -21.19 26.59
C ILE A 62 22.06 -21.15 26.08
N LYS A 63 21.10 -20.66 26.88
CA LYS A 63 19.72 -20.48 26.44
C LYS A 63 19.62 -19.52 25.27
N ALA A 64 20.33 -18.39 25.30
CA ALA A 64 20.34 -17.44 24.19
C ALA A 64 20.94 -18.05 22.90
N GLU A 65 21.97 -18.90 23.01
CA GLU A 65 22.54 -19.64 21.88
C GLU A 65 21.62 -20.76 21.36
N LEU A 66 20.80 -21.34 22.23
CA LEU A 66 19.95 -22.51 21.97
C LEU A 66 18.45 -22.20 21.98
N ASP A 67 18.03 -20.95 21.75
CA ASP A 67 16.60 -20.59 21.63
C ASP A 67 16.19 -20.43 20.15
N PRO A 68 16.06 -21.53 19.39
CA PRO A 68 15.49 -21.48 18.05
C PRO A 68 14.02 -21.06 18.10
N GLY A 69 13.34 -21.15 19.24
CA GLY A 69 11.93 -20.79 19.41
C GLY A 69 11.69 -19.31 19.16
N SER A 70 12.46 -18.43 19.79
CA SER A 70 12.35 -16.98 19.55
C SER A 70 12.75 -16.59 18.13
N ALA A 71 13.76 -17.24 17.55
CA ALA A 71 14.14 -17.04 16.14
C ALA A 71 13.02 -17.44 15.18
N ILE A 72 12.34 -18.56 15.45
CA ILE A 72 11.19 -19.04 14.68
C ILE A 72 10.01 -18.07 14.81
N VAL A 73 9.69 -17.59 16.02
CA VAL A 73 8.61 -16.62 16.24
C VAL A 73 8.88 -15.32 15.48
N LYS A 74 10.13 -14.83 15.50
CA LYS A 74 10.53 -13.66 14.73
C LYS A 74 10.37 -13.87 13.23
N ALA A 75 10.82 -15.02 12.71
CA ALA A 75 10.64 -15.36 11.29
C ALA A 75 9.15 -15.47 10.91
N GLN A 76 8.30 -16.03 11.77
CA GLN A 76 6.85 -16.07 11.55
C GLN A 76 6.25 -14.66 11.48
N ALA A 77 6.64 -13.75 12.37
CA ALA A 77 6.18 -12.37 12.34
C ALA A 77 6.62 -11.63 11.06
N GLU A 78 7.86 -11.84 10.59
CA GLU A 78 8.35 -11.30 9.32
C GLU A 78 7.55 -11.85 8.12
N ILE A 79 7.21 -13.14 8.13
CA ILE A 79 6.35 -13.77 7.11
C ILE A 79 4.95 -13.15 7.12
N GLU A 80 4.32 -12.98 8.29
CA GLU A 80 3.00 -12.36 8.41
C GLU A 80 3.01 -10.92 7.86
N GLN A 81 4.04 -10.14 8.16
CA GLN A 81 4.22 -8.80 7.63
C GLN A 81 4.38 -8.81 6.10
N ALA A 82 5.14 -9.75 5.54
CA ALA A 82 5.28 -9.92 4.10
C ALA A 82 3.95 -10.30 3.43
N VAL A 83 3.15 -11.18 4.05
CA VAL A 83 1.81 -11.56 3.57
C VAL A 83 0.87 -10.35 3.54
N GLN A 84 0.85 -9.54 4.59
CA GLN A 84 0.05 -8.31 4.63
C GLN A 84 0.47 -7.31 3.55
N SER A 85 1.78 -7.14 3.36
CA SER A 85 2.34 -6.27 2.32
C SER A 85 1.96 -6.75 0.91
N LEU A 86 1.99 -8.06 0.68
CA LEU A 86 1.58 -8.66 -0.59
C LEU A 86 0.07 -8.50 -0.84
N ALA A 87 -0.76 -8.65 0.20
CA ALA A 87 -2.20 -8.40 0.10
C ALA A 87 -2.49 -6.96 -0.31
N LYS A 88 -1.81 -5.98 0.32
CA LYS A 88 -1.91 -4.57 -0.04
C LYS A 88 -1.48 -4.32 -1.50
N ALA A 89 -0.33 -4.85 -1.91
CA ALA A 89 0.16 -4.71 -3.28
C ALA A 89 -0.82 -5.29 -4.31
N LYS A 90 -1.50 -6.40 -3.99
CA LYS A 90 -2.55 -6.97 -4.85
C LYS A 90 -3.77 -6.06 -4.97
N THR A 91 -4.19 -5.43 -3.87
CA THR A 91 -5.27 -4.42 -3.88
C THR A 91 -4.89 -3.22 -4.73
N ASP A 92 -3.69 -2.68 -4.55
CA ASP A 92 -3.17 -1.55 -5.33
C ASP A 92 -3.08 -1.90 -6.83
N LEU A 93 -2.67 -3.13 -7.17
CA LEU A 93 -2.66 -3.63 -8.54
C LEU A 93 -4.07 -3.74 -9.13
N SER A 94 -5.06 -4.18 -8.35
CA SER A 94 -6.47 -4.23 -8.77
C SER A 94 -7.01 -2.84 -9.07
N ALA A 95 -6.72 -1.86 -8.20
CA ALA A 95 -7.08 -0.46 -8.42
C ALA A 95 -6.40 0.11 -9.68
N ASN A 96 -5.13 -0.23 -9.93
CA ASN A 96 -4.43 0.16 -11.15
C ASN A 96 -5.03 -0.49 -12.41
N LYS A 97 -5.53 -1.72 -12.33
CA LYS A 97 -6.24 -2.37 -13.44
C LYS A 97 -7.53 -1.63 -13.76
N GLU A 98 -8.32 -1.24 -12.77
CA GLU A 98 -9.52 -0.41 -12.97
C GLU A 98 -9.18 0.94 -13.63
N ASN A 99 -8.06 1.57 -13.24
CA ASN A 99 -7.58 2.79 -13.89
C ASN A 99 -7.20 2.57 -15.37
N ILE A 100 -6.55 1.44 -15.69
CA ILE A 100 -6.20 1.08 -17.08
C ILE A 100 -7.45 0.80 -17.92
N ASP A 101 -8.43 0.07 -17.37
CA ASP A 101 -9.70 -0.19 -18.06
C ASP A 101 -10.45 1.14 -18.32
N SER A 102 -10.37 2.09 -17.38
CA SER A 102 -10.90 3.46 -17.54
C SER A 102 -10.18 4.24 -18.66
N VAL A 103 -8.85 4.14 -18.74
CA VAL A 103 -8.05 4.76 -19.83
C VAL A 103 -8.35 4.10 -21.18
N SER A 104 -8.56 2.78 -21.22
CA SER A 104 -8.98 2.05 -22.42
C SER A 104 -10.33 2.57 -22.92
N ALA A 105 -11.31 2.75 -22.02
CA ALA A 105 -12.60 3.33 -22.35
C ALA A 105 -12.49 4.76 -22.90
N ILE A 106 -11.65 5.62 -22.31
CA ILE A 106 -11.38 6.97 -22.84
C ILE A 106 -10.75 6.92 -24.24
N THR A 107 -9.88 5.95 -24.50
CA THR A 107 -9.23 5.78 -25.82
C THR A 107 -10.24 5.33 -26.87
N GLU A 108 -11.13 4.39 -26.54
CA GLU A 108 -12.25 3.98 -27.40
C GLU A 108 -13.20 5.15 -27.72
N VAL A 109 -13.35 6.11 -26.79
CA VAL A 109 -14.13 7.34 -26.99
C VAL A 109 -13.49 8.28 -27.97
N LEU A 110 -12.17 8.50 -27.88
CA LEU A 110 -11.44 9.31 -28.85
C LEU A 110 -11.53 8.69 -30.25
N ILE A 111 -11.49 7.36 -30.34
CA ILE A 111 -11.71 6.62 -31.59
C ILE A 111 -13.15 6.79 -32.09
N ALA A 112 -14.16 6.65 -31.23
CA ALA A 112 -15.57 6.80 -31.61
C ALA A 112 -15.94 8.25 -32.01
N LEU A 113 -15.36 9.25 -31.34
CA LEU A 113 -15.46 10.66 -31.71
C LEU A 113 -14.76 10.93 -33.06
N ALA A 114 -13.58 10.34 -33.28
CA ALA A 114 -12.86 10.45 -34.55
C ALA A 114 -13.58 9.75 -35.72
N ILE A 115 -14.29 8.65 -35.45
CA ILE A 115 -15.11 7.90 -36.43
C ILE A 115 -16.53 8.48 -36.55
N GLY A 116 -16.85 9.57 -35.82
CA GLY A 116 -18.12 10.31 -35.82
C GLY A 116 -18.46 11.01 -37.13
N GLN A 117 -18.25 10.34 -38.27
CA GLN A 117 -18.75 10.74 -39.58
C GLN A 117 -20.18 10.30 -39.86
N ASN A 118 -20.82 9.39 -39.10
CA ASN A 118 -22.28 9.15 -39.19
C ASN A 118 -22.83 8.30 -38.02
N GLY A 119 -23.51 8.91 -37.05
CA GLY A 119 -24.53 8.21 -36.24
C GLY A 119 -24.42 8.24 -34.70
N GLY A 120 -23.35 8.77 -34.09
CA GLY A 120 -23.22 8.86 -32.62
C GLY A 120 -22.93 7.52 -31.90
N MET A 121 -22.56 7.59 -30.62
CA MET A 121 -22.19 6.42 -29.80
C MET A 121 -23.43 5.68 -29.28
N PRO A 122 -23.50 4.33 -29.29
CA PRO A 122 -24.62 3.59 -28.70
C PRO A 122 -24.85 3.97 -27.23
N THR A 123 -26.11 4.12 -26.81
CA THR A 123 -26.49 4.60 -25.47
C THR A 123 -25.78 3.89 -24.31
N ASN A 124 -25.61 2.57 -24.36
CA ASN A 124 -24.93 1.82 -23.29
C ASN A 124 -23.44 2.20 -23.17
N THR A 125 -22.74 2.27 -24.31
CA THR A 125 -21.34 2.71 -24.35
C THR A 125 -21.23 4.17 -23.90
N TYR A 126 -22.14 5.01 -24.37
CA TYR A 126 -22.20 6.42 -24.00
C TYR A 126 -22.33 6.63 -22.50
N SER A 127 -23.24 5.91 -21.83
CA SER A 127 -23.44 6.04 -20.39
C SER A 127 -22.18 5.68 -19.59
N LYS A 128 -21.45 4.64 -20.01
CA LYS A 128 -20.16 4.29 -19.37
C LYS A 128 -19.14 5.40 -19.54
N VAL A 129 -19.07 5.99 -20.73
CA VAL A 129 -18.12 7.05 -21.05
C VAL A 129 -18.42 8.33 -20.28
N ALA A 130 -19.68 8.75 -20.24
CA ALA A 130 -20.10 9.96 -19.54
C ALA A 130 -19.74 9.91 -18.05
N GLN A 131 -19.72 8.72 -17.43
CA GLN A 131 -19.32 8.53 -16.02
C GLN A 131 -17.83 8.81 -15.76
N PHE A 132 -16.96 8.67 -16.76
CA PHE A 132 -15.52 8.89 -16.61
C PHE A 132 -15.07 10.32 -16.95
N ILE A 133 -15.90 11.06 -17.67
CA ILE A 133 -15.58 12.44 -18.05
C ILE A 133 -15.77 13.35 -16.83
N LYS A 134 -14.80 14.24 -16.60
CA LYS A 134 -14.82 15.16 -15.47
C LYS A 134 -16.03 16.11 -15.56
N PRO A 135 -16.65 16.46 -14.42
CA PRO A 135 -17.67 17.49 -14.41
C PRO A 135 -17.07 18.87 -14.68
N LEU A 136 -17.94 19.84 -14.91
CA LEU A 136 -17.57 21.23 -15.06
C LEU A 136 -17.11 21.81 -13.70
N VAL A 137 -15.94 22.45 -13.66
CA VAL A 137 -15.28 22.92 -12.43
C VAL A 137 -15.10 24.44 -12.48
N LYS A 138 -15.51 25.12 -11.40
CA LYS A 138 -15.45 26.58 -11.27
C LYS A 138 -14.01 27.08 -11.37
N SER A 139 -13.83 28.22 -12.04
CA SER A 139 -12.53 28.88 -12.22
C SER A 139 -11.52 28.08 -13.04
N THR A 140 -11.91 26.95 -13.61
CA THR A 140 -11.10 26.23 -14.60
C THR A 140 -11.22 26.91 -15.96
N ARG A 141 -10.08 27.09 -16.62
CA ARG A 141 -10.01 27.57 -18.01
C ARG A 141 -10.05 26.37 -18.95
N TYR A 142 -11.05 26.32 -19.81
CA TYR A 142 -11.26 25.31 -20.83
C TYR A 142 -10.83 25.84 -22.20
N ALA A 143 -10.29 24.97 -23.03
CA ALA A 143 -9.92 25.21 -24.43
C ALA A 143 -11.00 24.71 -25.40
N ASN A 144 -10.89 25.09 -26.67
CA ASN A 144 -11.75 24.52 -27.72
C ASN A 144 -11.53 23.00 -27.83
N GLY A 145 -12.62 22.23 -27.86
CA GLY A 145 -12.60 20.76 -27.91
C GLY A 145 -12.53 20.07 -26.56
N ASP A 146 -12.33 20.79 -25.45
CA ASP A 146 -12.41 20.21 -24.11
C ASP A 146 -13.82 19.61 -23.87
N ILE A 147 -13.88 18.48 -23.17
CA ILE A 147 -15.13 17.79 -22.86
C ILE A 147 -15.39 17.73 -21.35
N VAL A 148 -16.66 17.84 -20.98
CA VAL A 148 -17.15 17.70 -19.60
C VAL A 148 -18.43 16.87 -19.58
N ALA A 149 -18.73 16.23 -18.45
CA ALA A 149 -20.00 15.54 -18.25
C ALA A 149 -20.85 16.25 -17.20
N MET A 150 -22.07 16.63 -17.59
CA MET A 150 -23.00 17.33 -16.71
C MET A 150 -24.41 16.76 -16.85
N PRO A 151 -25.29 16.96 -15.87
CA PRO A 151 -26.70 16.58 -16.01
C PRO A 151 -27.35 17.33 -17.18
N TYR A 152 -28.08 16.62 -18.04
CA TYR A 152 -28.78 17.20 -19.18
C TYR A 152 -29.75 18.31 -18.70
N PRO A 153 -29.68 19.54 -19.23
CA PRO A 153 -30.39 20.68 -18.65
C PRO A 153 -31.86 20.78 -19.09
N TYR A 154 -32.25 20.08 -20.15
CA TYR A 154 -33.57 20.21 -20.77
C TYR A 154 -34.49 19.03 -20.45
N ASP A 155 -35.79 19.31 -20.40
CA ASP A 155 -36.84 18.29 -20.25
C ASP A 155 -37.65 18.13 -21.53
N THR A 156 -36.98 18.25 -22.68
CA THR A 156 -37.60 18.32 -24.01
C THR A 156 -37.46 17.03 -24.80
N ASN A 157 -36.67 16.07 -24.32
CA ASN A 157 -36.43 14.78 -24.99
C ASN A 157 -36.85 13.62 -24.07
N PRO A 158 -37.99 12.96 -24.33
CA PRO A 158 -38.44 11.82 -23.52
C PRO A 158 -37.46 10.63 -23.52
N LYS A 159 -36.69 10.45 -24.60
CA LYS A 159 -35.68 9.40 -24.71
C LYS A 159 -34.34 9.77 -24.05
N TRP A 160 -34.17 11.04 -23.66
CA TRP A 160 -33.00 11.54 -22.96
C TRP A 160 -33.40 12.54 -21.87
N PRO A 161 -33.91 12.04 -20.73
CA PRO A 161 -34.55 12.88 -19.72
C PRO A 161 -33.60 13.90 -19.09
N LYS A 162 -34.18 14.99 -18.58
CA LYS A 162 -33.45 15.97 -17.76
C LYS A 162 -32.70 15.28 -16.63
N GLY A 163 -31.46 15.71 -16.39
CA GLY A 163 -30.61 15.14 -15.36
C GLY A 163 -29.74 13.97 -15.82
N THR A 164 -30.00 13.38 -17.00
CA THR A 164 -29.17 12.31 -17.55
C THR A 164 -27.74 12.80 -17.78
N LEU A 165 -26.73 12.06 -17.30
CA LEU A 165 -25.33 12.45 -17.44
C LEU A 165 -24.94 12.51 -18.93
N THR A 166 -24.54 13.69 -19.38
CA THR A 166 -24.39 14.02 -20.81
C THR A 166 -23.04 14.68 -21.05
N ILE A 167 -22.43 14.36 -22.19
CA ILE A 167 -21.15 14.88 -22.63
C ILE A 167 -21.39 16.20 -23.35
N PHE A 168 -20.67 17.23 -22.91
CA PHE A 168 -20.64 18.55 -23.52
C PHE A 168 -19.22 18.83 -23.99
N MET A 169 -19.10 19.44 -25.17
CA MET A 169 -17.82 19.83 -25.74
C MET A 169 -17.77 21.35 -25.89
N PHE A 170 -16.67 21.96 -25.48
CA PHE A 170 -16.42 23.37 -25.68
C PHE A 170 -16.20 23.67 -27.15
N GLN A 171 -16.95 24.64 -27.67
CA GLN A 171 -16.89 25.08 -29.06
C GLN A 171 -16.53 26.56 -29.10
N MET A 172 -15.25 26.83 -29.31
CA MET A 172 -14.65 28.17 -29.34
C MET A 172 -13.68 28.30 -30.51
N ARG A 173 -13.15 29.50 -30.75
CA ARG A 173 -12.00 29.63 -31.66
C ARG A 173 -10.77 28.95 -31.06
N ALA A 174 -9.88 28.41 -31.90
CA ALA A 174 -8.76 27.58 -31.45
C ALA A 174 -7.83 28.26 -30.41
N ASN A 175 -7.70 29.58 -30.45
CA ASN A 175 -6.84 30.36 -29.53
C ASN A 175 -7.63 31.01 -28.38
N GLU A 176 -8.93 30.75 -28.29
CA GLU A 176 -9.80 31.27 -27.24
C GLU A 176 -9.94 30.25 -26.10
N GLY A 177 -10.14 30.74 -24.88
CA GLY A 177 -10.41 29.87 -23.74
C GLY A 177 -11.50 30.45 -22.86
N TYR A 178 -12.31 29.57 -22.27
CA TYR A 178 -13.46 29.94 -21.45
C TYR A 178 -13.20 29.59 -19.99
N THR A 179 -13.32 30.57 -19.11
CA THR A 179 -13.28 30.32 -17.65
C THR A 179 -14.69 30.25 -17.13
N TRP A 180 -15.11 29.07 -16.66
CA TRP A 180 -16.47 28.91 -16.12
C TRP A 180 -16.60 29.57 -14.75
N LYS A 181 -17.65 30.38 -14.59
CA LYS A 181 -17.96 31.14 -13.38
C LYS A 181 -19.38 30.82 -12.90
N GLU A 182 -19.75 29.53 -12.92
CA GLU A 182 -21.06 29.03 -12.47
C GLU A 182 -22.25 29.50 -13.32
N GLN A 183 -22.02 29.90 -14.57
CA GLN A 183 -23.13 30.18 -15.48
C GLN A 183 -23.97 28.90 -15.69
N PRO A 184 -25.31 29.00 -15.75
CA PRO A 184 -26.17 27.86 -16.04
C PRO A 184 -25.80 27.18 -17.35
N LEU A 185 -25.83 25.85 -17.36
CA LEU A 185 -25.46 25.05 -18.54
C LEU A 185 -26.33 25.38 -19.76
N ALA A 186 -27.62 25.64 -19.56
CA ALA A 186 -28.54 26.07 -20.62
C ALA A 186 -28.11 27.41 -21.26
N GLU A 187 -27.61 28.36 -20.46
CA GLU A 187 -27.10 29.64 -20.97
C GLU A 187 -25.84 29.45 -21.81
N MET A 188 -24.93 28.59 -21.36
CA MET A 188 -23.70 28.27 -22.09
C MET A 188 -24.00 27.63 -23.46
N LEU A 189 -25.00 26.75 -23.51
CA LEU A 189 -25.48 26.13 -24.74
C LEU A 189 -26.14 27.16 -25.67
N GLN A 190 -27.00 28.03 -25.13
CA GLN A 190 -27.67 29.07 -25.91
C GLN A 190 -26.67 30.06 -26.52
N LYS A 191 -25.58 30.37 -25.80
CA LYS A 191 -24.48 31.23 -26.27
C LYS A 191 -23.50 30.51 -27.20
N GLY A 192 -23.69 29.21 -27.47
CA GLY A 192 -22.81 28.42 -28.32
C GLY A 192 -21.42 28.14 -27.74
N ILE A 193 -21.23 28.36 -26.43
CA ILE A 193 -19.96 28.08 -25.74
C ILE A 193 -19.72 26.56 -25.65
N LEU A 194 -20.80 25.81 -25.47
CA LEU A 194 -20.83 24.36 -25.45
C LEU A 194 -21.71 23.83 -26.58
N THR A 195 -21.39 22.63 -27.04
CA THR A 195 -22.28 21.79 -27.82
C THR A 195 -22.57 20.48 -27.08
N ILE A 196 -23.70 19.87 -27.39
CA ILE A 196 -24.11 18.59 -26.80
C ILE A 196 -23.66 17.47 -27.72
N VAL A 197 -22.92 16.50 -27.18
CA VAL A 197 -22.60 15.27 -27.90
C VAL A 197 -23.66 14.25 -27.53
N MET A 198 -24.67 14.08 -28.39
CA MET A 198 -25.75 13.12 -28.12
C MET A 198 -25.32 11.69 -28.47
N PRO A 199 -25.77 10.67 -27.71
CA PRO A 199 -25.66 9.29 -28.15
C PRO A 199 -26.53 9.04 -29.37
N ARG A 200 -26.29 7.90 -30.02
CA ARG A 200 -27.26 7.30 -30.91
C ARG A 200 -28.44 6.79 -30.09
N ILE A 201 -29.55 7.49 -30.22
CA ILE A 201 -30.82 7.13 -29.57
C ILE A 201 -31.66 6.39 -30.61
N ASP A 202 -31.95 5.12 -30.35
CA ASP A 202 -32.90 4.31 -31.13
C ASP A 202 -34.35 4.79 -30.91
#